data_AF-A0A1I7Y6U0-F1
#
_entry.id   AF-A0A1I7Y6U0-F1
#
_cell.length_a   1.000
_cell.length_b   1.000
_cell.length_c   1.000
_cell.angle_alpha   90.00
_cell.angle_beta   90.00
_cell.angle_gamma   90.00
#
_symmetry.space_group_name_H-M   'P 1'
#
loop_
_entity.id
_entity.type
_entity.pdbx_description
1 polymer ?
#
loop_
_entity_poly.entity_id
_entity_poly.type
_entity_poly.pdbx_seq_one_letter_code
_entity_poly.pdbx_strand_id
1 'polypeptide(L)'
;MAAWRRRGGLGPFEQELLDGMAAKGYAPEFAQRLFDQISGFGEYGFPESHSASFAKLAWFSAYLKARYPEHFLAALLNSQPMGFYGPSQLVQDARRHGVQVLPIDVQYSLYDSHVCSAPGSSRQVRLGLHMVKDLPRASVGLEVLSDYQAVGLSLDRHPLSLLRTQLAPLRFSTAEQLNQACPDRRLARACGLVTTRQRPGTAKGTVFVTLEDETGSVNVIVREELAQAQSQALLQSRLLGVYGVWQRDGSVCHLIARRLVSMNHLVGTTMSQTLKTRLAEDIKTAMRARDSGRLETLRFLQAAIKQREVDERTELGDAEVTSIIEKQVKQRRESIQAFESAGRTESAEKEKSELLILQEYLPQQADSAEIDAAIADAITQAQAEGAQGPALMGKVMGLVKAKLAGRADMSQVSAQVKQKLNP
;
A
#
# COMPACT_ATOMS: atom_id res chain seq x y z
N MET A 1 -55.91 10.85 16.18
CA MET A 1 -55.74 10.25 14.84
C MET A 1 -55.63 11.37 13.81
N ALA A 2 -54.44 11.97 13.72
CA ALA A 2 -54.18 13.18 12.95
C ALA A 2 -53.27 12.85 11.77
N ALA A 3 -53.86 12.59 10.60
CA ALA A 3 -53.18 12.61 9.30
C ALA A 3 -54.16 12.68 8.11
N TRP A 4 -55.39 13.18 8.30
CA TRP A 4 -56.34 13.34 7.21
C TRP A 4 -56.29 14.77 6.69
N ARG A 5 -55.48 15.01 5.64
CA ARG A 5 -55.56 16.12 4.66
C ARG A 5 -54.26 16.20 3.86
N ARG A 6 -54.09 15.36 2.83
CA ARG A 6 -53.28 15.72 1.65
C ARG A 6 -54.19 15.76 0.44
N ARG A 7 -54.12 16.86 -0.32
CA ARG A 7 -54.96 17.20 -1.49
C ARG A 7 -54.58 16.38 -2.73
N GLY A 8 -54.66 15.05 -2.65
CA GLY A 8 -54.29 14.13 -3.74
C GLY A 8 -55.12 12.85 -3.79
N GLY A 9 -56.35 12.88 -3.27
CA GLY A 9 -57.28 11.75 -3.35
C GLY A 9 -57.99 11.68 -4.71
N LEU A 10 -58.69 10.57 -4.96
CA LEU A 10 -59.40 10.29 -6.22
C LEU A 10 -60.67 11.13 -6.45
N GLY A 11 -61.13 11.88 -5.44
CA GLY A 11 -62.36 12.68 -5.50
C GLY A 11 -62.54 13.57 -6.74
N PRO A 12 -61.52 14.29 -7.24
CA PRO A 12 -61.63 15.09 -8.46
C PRO A 12 -61.94 14.28 -9.74
N PHE A 13 -61.69 12.97 -9.74
CA PHE A 13 -61.88 12.08 -10.89
C PHE A 13 -63.16 11.24 -10.79
N GLU A 14 -63.97 11.41 -9.74
CA GLU A 14 -65.20 10.65 -9.52
C GLU A 14 -66.15 10.76 -10.70
N GLN A 15 -66.48 11.99 -11.09
CA GLN A 15 -67.44 12.24 -12.17
C GLN A 15 -66.92 11.73 -13.52
N GLU A 16 -65.62 11.92 -13.80
CA GLU A 16 -64.98 11.43 -15.04
C GLU A 16 -65.04 9.91 -15.15
N LEU A 17 -64.82 9.20 -14.03
CA LEU A 17 -64.93 7.74 -13.99
C LEU A 17 -66.38 7.27 -14.19
N LEU A 18 -67.34 7.88 -13.49
CA LEU A 18 -68.77 7.53 -13.58
C LEU A 18 -69.30 7.75 -15.01
N ASP A 19 -69.01 8.90 -15.60
CA ASP A 19 -69.44 9.23 -16.97
C ASP A 19 -68.78 8.30 -18.00
N GLY A 20 -67.49 8.00 -17.83
CA GLY A 20 -66.76 7.07 -18.69
C GLY A 20 -67.26 5.62 -18.60
N MET A 21 -67.71 5.19 -17.42
CA MET A 21 -68.34 3.88 -17.21
C MET A 21 -69.77 3.84 -17.79
N ALA A 22 -70.55 4.91 -17.63
CA ALA A 22 -71.88 5.03 -18.23
C ALA A 22 -71.81 4.96 -19.76
N ALA A 23 -70.84 5.64 -20.38
CA ALA A 23 -70.60 5.58 -21.83
C ALA A 23 -70.23 4.17 -22.34
N LYS A 24 -69.70 3.30 -21.48
CA LYS A 24 -69.40 1.89 -21.76
C LYS A 24 -70.54 0.94 -21.40
N GLY A 25 -71.70 1.46 -20.96
CA GLY A 25 -72.90 0.68 -20.65
C GLY A 25 -72.94 0.06 -19.25
N TYR A 26 -72.08 0.50 -18.32
CA TYR A 26 -72.13 0.02 -16.93
C TYR A 26 -73.24 0.70 -16.12
N ALA A 27 -73.86 -0.06 -15.21
CA ALA A 27 -74.90 0.45 -14.33
C ALA A 27 -74.33 1.50 -13.33
N PRO A 28 -75.04 2.62 -13.07
CA PRO A 28 -74.56 3.68 -12.18
C PRO A 28 -74.20 3.20 -10.78
N GLU A 29 -75.02 2.32 -10.21
CA GLU A 29 -74.82 1.72 -8.88
C GLU A 29 -73.55 0.87 -8.83
N PHE A 30 -73.19 0.21 -9.93
CA PHE A 30 -71.95 -0.55 -10.02
C PHE A 30 -70.73 0.36 -10.11
N ALA A 31 -70.82 1.44 -10.91
CA ALA A 31 -69.75 2.42 -11.04
C ALA A 31 -69.45 3.14 -9.72
N GLN A 32 -70.49 3.54 -8.97
CA GLN A 32 -70.32 4.16 -7.65
C GLN A 32 -69.64 3.22 -6.65
N ARG A 33 -70.10 1.96 -6.56
CA ARG A 33 -69.47 0.96 -5.67
C ARG A 33 -68.00 0.73 -6.02
N LEU A 34 -67.65 0.71 -7.31
CA LEU A 34 -66.27 0.54 -7.75
C LEU A 34 -65.41 1.75 -7.36
N PHE A 35 -65.92 2.97 -7.53
CA PHE A 35 -65.23 4.19 -7.09
C PHE A 35 -64.97 4.19 -5.57
N ASP A 36 -65.97 3.83 -4.78
CA ASP A 36 -65.85 3.73 -3.32
C ASP A 36 -64.81 2.67 -2.93
N GLN A 37 -64.77 1.54 -3.65
CA GLN A 37 -63.79 0.48 -3.43
C GLN A 37 -62.36 0.94 -3.77
N ILE A 38 -62.15 1.58 -4.93
CA ILE A 38 -60.83 2.12 -5.32
C ILE A 38 -60.38 3.18 -4.31
N SER A 39 -61.29 4.06 -3.88
CA SER A 39 -61.01 5.06 -2.85
C SER A 39 -60.63 4.42 -1.51
N GLY A 40 -61.29 3.32 -1.13
CA GLY A 40 -60.95 2.56 0.07
C GLY A 40 -59.57 1.89 0.03
N PHE A 41 -59.11 1.42 -1.15
CA PHE A 41 -57.78 0.81 -1.31
C PHE A 41 -56.67 1.81 -1.65
N GLY A 42 -57.01 3.02 -2.11
CA GLY A 42 -56.06 4.02 -2.57
C GLY A 42 -55.02 4.42 -1.53
N GLU A 43 -55.35 4.34 -0.24
CA GLU A 43 -54.41 4.64 0.86
C GLU A 43 -53.40 3.51 1.14
N TYR A 44 -53.68 2.28 0.71
CA TYR A 44 -52.84 1.10 0.92
C TYR A 44 -52.18 0.58 -0.37
N GLY A 45 -52.41 1.25 -1.49
CA GLY A 45 -51.84 0.89 -2.77
C GLY A 45 -50.31 0.91 -2.72
N PHE A 46 -49.67 -0.18 -3.16
CA PHE A 46 -48.22 -0.29 -3.18
C PHE A 46 -47.71 -0.42 -4.62
N PRO A 47 -46.63 0.27 -5.02
CA PRO A 47 -46.11 0.18 -6.38
C PRO A 47 -45.62 -1.25 -6.71
N GLU A 48 -46.29 -1.89 -7.67
CA GLU A 48 -45.98 -3.26 -8.08
C GLU A 48 -44.55 -3.38 -8.63
N SER A 49 -44.11 -2.44 -9.47
CA SER A 49 -42.78 -2.45 -10.06
C SER A 49 -41.65 -2.41 -9.01
N HIS A 50 -41.85 -1.64 -7.94
CA HIS A 50 -40.93 -1.60 -6.79
C HIS A 50 -40.99 -2.91 -5.99
N SER A 51 -42.19 -3.44 -5.71
CA SER A 51 -42.32 -4.74 -5.01
C SER A 51 -41.63 -5.87 -5.76
N ALA A 52 -41.86 -5.96 -7.07
CA ALA A 52 -41.35 -7.02 -7.91
C ALA A 52 -39.81 -7.02 -7.96
N SER A 53 -39.18 -5.84 -8.00
CA SER A 53 -37.72 -5.73 -8.01
C SER A 53 -37.09 -6.23 -6.71
N PHE A 54 -37.67 -5.88 -5.55
CA PHE A 54 -37.22 -6.38 -4.25
C PHE A 54 -37.55 -7.86 -4.03
N ALA A 55 -38.72 -8.33 -4.47
CA ALA A 55 -39.11 -9.73 -4.40
C ALA A 55 -38.13 -10.64 -5.13
N LYS A 56 -37.58 -10.18 -6.27
CA LYS A 56 -36.55 -10.90 -7.02
C LYS A 56 -35.27 -11.09 -6.20
N LEU A 57 -34.80 -10.05 -5.50
CA LEU A 57 -33.62 -10.12 -4.63
C LEU A 57 -33.85 -11.06 -3.43
N ALA A 58 -35.03 -10.99 -2.82
CA ALA A 58 -35.42 -11.88 -1.73
C ALA A 58 -35.46 -13.35 -2.17
N TRP A 59 -36.03 -13.61 -3.36
CA TRP A 59 -36.08 -14.95 -3.94
C TRP A 59 -34.68 -15.49 -4.22
N PHE A 60 -33.78 -14.71 -4.82
CA PHE A 60 -32.39 -15.16 -5.06
C PHE A 60 -31.66 -15.49 -3.76
N SER A 61 -31.83 -14.66 -2.74
CA SER A 61 -31.21 -14.88 -1.43
C SER A 61 -31.74 -16.18 -0.79
N ALA A 62 -33.06 -16.39 -0.84
CA ALA A 62 -33.69 -17.62 -0.34
C ALA A 62 -33.27 -18.86 -1.13
N TYR A 63 -33.16 -18.75 -2.46
CA TYR A 63 -32.68 -19.83 -3.33
C TYR A 63 -31.24 -20.24 -2.99
N LEU A 64 -30.33 -19.27 -2.87
CA LEU A 64 -28.94 -19.52 -2.49
C LEU A 64 -28.85 -20.16 -1.10
N LYS A 65 -29.61 -19.64 -0.12
CA LYS A 65 -29.67 -20.22 1.22
C LYS A 65 -30.19 -21.66 1.22
N ALA A 66 -31.21 -21.96 0.41
CA ALA A 66 -31.81 -23.30 0.36
C ALA A 66 -30.94 -24.32 -0.40
N ARG A 67 -30.27 -23.91 -1.48
CA ARG A 67 -29.53 -24.82 -2.37
C ARG A 67 -28.04 -24.89 -2.08
N TYR A 68 -27.44 -23.78 -1.68
CA TYR A 68 -25.99 -23.61 -1.47
C TYR A 68 -25.71 -22.93 -0.11
N PRO A 69 -26.18 -23.49 1.01
CA PRO A 69 -26.06 -22.84 2.32
C PRO A 69 -24.59 -22.60 2.74
N GLU A 70 -23.64 -23.42 2.30
CA GLU A 70 -22.21 -23.24 2.54
C GLU A 70 -21.65 -22.00 1.81
N HIS A 71 -22.04 -21.78 0.56
CA HIS A 71 -21.65 -20.60 -0.20
C HIS A 71 -22.35 -19.34 0.35
N PHE A 72 -23.63 -19.47 0.71
CA PHE A 72 -24.40 -18.39 1.32
C PHE A 72 -23.80 -17.95 2.66
N LEU A 73 -23.39 -18.89 3.52
CA LEU A 73 -22.69 -18.59 4.77
C LEU A 73 -21.36 -17.88 4.50
N ALA A 74 -20.50 -18.44 3.64
CA ALA A 74 -19.18 -17.88 3.36
C ALA A 74 -19.30 -16.43 2.86
N ALA A 75 -20.23 -16.17 1.93
CA ALA A 75 -20.49 -14.83 1.41
C ALA A 75 -20.94 -13.84 2.49
N LEU A 76 -21.86 -14.24 3.38
CA LEU A 76 -22.34 -13.38 4.46
C LEU A 76 -21.28 -13.10 5.53
N LEU A 77 -20.40 -14.07 5.83
CA LEU A 77 -19.26 -13.86 6.72
C LEU A 77 -18.27 -12.87 6.13
N ASN A 78 -17.92 -13.02 4.85
CA ASN A 78 -16.95 -12.15 4.15
C ASN A 78 -17.50 -10.74 3.87
N SER A 79 -18.82 -10.54 3.99
CA SER A 79 -19.45 -9.23 3.83
C SER A 79 -19.62 -8.47 5.15
N GLN A 80 -19.23 -9.05 6.30
CA GLN A 80 -19.36 -8.36 7.58
C GLN A 80 -18.56 -7.04 7.59
N PRO A 81 -19.06 -5.99 8.27
CA PRO A 81 -20.20 -5.95 9.19
C PRO A 81 -21.58 -5.74 8.52
N MET A 82 -21.70 -5.97 7.22
CA MET A 82 -22.98 -5.80 6.51
C MET A 82 -24.06 -6.75 7.03
N GLY A 83 -25.27 -6.21 7.25
CA GLY A 83 -26.48 -6.97 7.59
C GLY A 83 -26.88 -6.91 9.07
N PHE A 84 -28.01 -7.56 9.38
CA PHE A 84 -28.62 -7.55 10.72
C PHE A 84 -28.14 -8.69 11.62
N TYR A 85 -27.50 -9.73 11.06
CA TYR A 85 -27.15 -10.96 11.76
C TYR A 85 -25.65 -11.02 12.02
N GLY A 86 -25.28 -11.20 13.29
CA GLY A 86 -23.88 -11.38 13.67
C GLY A 86 -23.33 -12.75 13.24
N PRO A 87 -21.99 -12.91 13.17
CA PRO A 87 -21.34 -14.16 12.71
C PRO A 87 -21.83 -15.42 13.44
N SER A 88 -22.04 -15.34 14.76
CA SER A 88 -22.54 -16.47 15.55
C SER A 88 -23.91 -16.98 15.07
N GLN A 89 -24.83 -16.06 14.75
CA GLN A 89 -26.17 -16.42 14.28
C GLN A 89 -26.13 -17.04 12.89
N LEU A 90 -25.28 -16.51 12.00
CA LEU A 90 -25.06 -17.06 10.66
C LEU A 90 -24.51 -18.49 10.73
N VAL A 91 -23.50 -18.73 11.58
CA VAL A 91 -22.92 -20.06 11.78
C VAL A 91 -23.94 -21.05 12.33
N GLN A 92 -24.76 -20.63 13.30
CA GLN A 92 -25.81 -21.49 13.85
C GLN A 92 -26.88 -21.84 12.81
N ASP A 93 -27.32 -20.87 12.01
CA ASP A 93 -28.27 -21.09 10.92
C ASP A 93 -27.73 -22.07 9.89
N ALA A 94 -26.49 -21.89 9.42
CA ALA A 94 -25.87 -22.78 8.46
C ALA A 94 -25.71 -24.22 8.99
N ARG A 95 -25.37 -24.38 10.28
CA ARG A 95 -25.33 -25.70 10.95
C ARG A 95 -26.68 -26.41 10.92
N ARG A 96 -27.79 -25.68 11.13
CA ARG A 96 -29.15 -26.24 10.99
C ARG A 96 -29.48 -26.64 9.54
N HIS A 97 -28.78 -26.07 8.56
CA HIS A 97 -28.89 -26.43 7.13
C HIS A 97 -27.85 -27.48 6.68
N GLY A 98 -27.23 -28.19 7.64
CA GLY A 98 -26.29 -29.28 7.36
C GLY A 98 -24.89 -28.83 6.92
N VAL A 99 -24.54 -27.56 7.14
CA VAL A 99 -23.17 -27.07 6.88
C VAL A 99 -22.29 -27.31 8.09
N GLN A 100 -21.19 -28.03 7.90
CA GLN A 100 -20.14 -28.16 8.88
C GLN A 100 -19.22 -26.94 8.83
N VAL A 101 -19.13 -26.21 9.94
CA VAL A 101 -18.28 -25.02 10.04
C VAL A 101 -17.00 -25.36 10.79
N LEU A 102 -15.88 -25.26 10.08
CA LEU A 102 -14.53 -25.58 10.55
C LEU A 102 -13.86 -24.33 11.13
N PRO A 103 -13.10 -24.45 12.24
CA PRO A 103 -12.42 -23.32 12.85
C PRO A 103 -11.34 -22.73 11.96
N ILE A 104 -10.86 -21.55 12.33
CA ILE A 104 -9.70 -20.92 11.72
C ILE A 104 -8.48 -21.83 11.97
N ASP A 105 -7.67 -22.06 10.94
CA ASP A 105 -6.47 -22.89 11.01
C ASP A 105 -5.35 -22.24 10.19
N VAL A 106 -4.16 -22.11 10.75
CA VAL A 106 -3.03 -21.44 10.10
C VAL A 106 -2.51 -22.14 8.85
N GLN A 107 -2.77 -23.45 8.72
CA GLN A 107 -2.33 -24.24 7.56
C GLN A 107 -3.36 -24.25 6.43
N TYR A 108 -4.64 -24.06 6.76
CA TYR A 108 -5.74 -24.29 5.81
C TYR A 108 -6.65 -23.08 5.58
N SER A 109 -6.67 -22.09 6.48
CA SER A 109 -7.49 -20.90 6.31
C SER A 109 -6.84 -19.91 5.35
N LEU A 110 -7.62 -19.44 4.38
CA LEU A 110 -7.32 -18.23 3.63
C LEU A 110 -7.66 -16.99 4.45
N TYR A 111 -7.39 -15.80 3.91
CA TYR A 111 -7.84 -14.56 4.53
C TYR A 111 -9.37 -14.52 4.67
N ASP A 112 -10.09 -14.81 3.59
CA ASP A 112 -11.54 -14.90 3.56
C ASP A 112 -12.05 -16.29 3.96
N SER A 113 -13.27 -16.35 4.52
CA SER A 113 -13.94 -17.63 4.77
C SER A 113 -14.26 -18.28 3.43
N HIS A 114 -14.02 -19.59 3.32
CA HIS A 114 -14.14 -20.29 2.05
C HIS A 114 -14.83 -21.65 2.23
N VAL A 115 -15.47 -22.12 1.15
CA VAL A 115 -16.04 -23.45 1.07
C VAL A 115 -14.91 -24.45 0.86
N CYS A 116 -14.86 -25.51 1.67
CA CYS A 116 -13.86 -26.56 1.53
C CYS A 116 -14.34 -27.61 0.52
N SER A 117 -13.45 -27.98 -0.41
CA SER A 117 -13.68 -29.15 -1.27
C SER A 117 -13.30 -30.41 -0.50
N ALA A 118 -14.29 -31.10 0.08
CA ALA A 118 -14.09 -32.38 0.73
C ALA A 118 -14.50 -33.54 -0.21
N PRO A 119 -13.75 -34.66 -0.26
CA PRO A 119 -14.22 -35.88 -0.90
C PRO A 119 -15.44 -36.42 -0.15
N GLY A 120 -16.53 -36.66 -0.87
CA GLY A 120 -17.83 -36.98 -0.28
C GLY A 120 -18.63 -35.73 0.06
N SER A 121 -19.94 -35.78 -0.12
CA SER A 121 -20.89 -34.67 -0.21
C SER A 121 -21.05 -33.78 1.06
N SER A 122 -20.06 -33.68 1.95
CA SER A 122 -20.13 -32.84 3.15
C SER A 122 -19.95 -31.36 2.79
N ARG A 123 -21.01 -30.58 3.02
CA ARG A 123 -20.98 -29.11 2.91
C ARG A 123 -20.13 -28.55 4.04
N GLN A 124 -18.97 -27.99 3.71
CA GLN A 124 -18.02 -27.47 4.69
C GLN A 124 -17.63 -26.04 4.40
N VAL A 125 -17.59 -25.20 5.45
CA VAL A 125 -17.05 -23.84 5.39
C VAL A 125 -15.96 -23.72 6.42
N ARG A 126 -14.79 -23.23 6.01
CA ARG A 126 -13.71 -22.85 6.91
C ARG A 126 -13.74 -21.36 7.16
N LEU A 127 -13.63 -21.00 8.43
CA LEU A 127 -13.53 -19.60 8.83
C LEU A 127 -12.20 -18.99 8.34
N GLY A 128 -12.30 -17.79 7.78
CA GLY A 128 -11.15 -17.03 7.29
C GLY A 128 -10.39 -16.32 8.40
N LEU A 129 -9.12 -16.01 8.14
CA LEU A 129 -8.25 -15.27 9.05
C LEU A 129 -8.77 -13.86 9.37
N HIS A 130 -9.55 -13.24 8.48
CA HIS A 130 -10.16 -11.91 8.72
C HIS A 130 -11.09 -11.89 9.94
N MET A 131 -11.56 -13.04 10.42
CA MET A 131 -12.37 -13.15 11.63
C MET A 131 -11.55 -13.12 12.92
N VAL A 132 -10.22 -13.24 12.83
CA VAL A 132 -9.31 -13.03 13.96
C VAL A 132 -9.26 -11.54 14.25
N LYS A 133 -9.61 -11.18 15.48
CA LYS A 133 -9.57 -9.80 15.94
C LYS A 133 -8.16 -9.23 15.76
N ASP A 134 -8.08 -8.01 15.24
CA ASP A 134 -6.84 -7.24 15.08
C ASP A 134 -5.80 -7.86 14.14
N LEU A 135 -6.18 -8.83 13.29
CA LEU A 135 -5.31 -9.37 12.25
C LEU A 135 -5.44 -8.57 10.94
N PRO A 136 -4.41 -7.81 10.52
CA PRO A 136 -4.48 -7.01 9.30
C PRO A 136 -4.44 -7.89 8.04
N ARG A 137 -5.11 -7.43 6.98
CA ARG A 137 -4.92 -7.99 5.63
C ARG A 137 -3.53 -7.62 5.12
N ALA A 138 -2.80 -8.59 4.58
CA ALA A 138 -1.58 -8.28 3.85
C ALA A 138 -1.93 -7.46 2.59
N SER A 139 -1.06 -6.52 2.22
CA SER A 139 -1.22 -5.85 0.93
C SER A 139 -0.87 -6.83 -0.19
N VAL A 140 -1.48 -6.65 -1.37
CA VAL A 140 -1.15 -7.46 -2.56
C VAL A 140 0.35 -7.47 -2.85
N GLY A 141 1.03 -6.33 -2.63
CA GLY A 141 2.48 -6.25 -2.80
C GLY A 141 3.27 -7.11 -1.81
N LEU A 142 2.83 -7.21 -0.55
CA LEU A 142 3.45 -8.09 0.44
C LEU A 142 3.19 -9.57 0.12
N GLU A 143 1.99 -9.91 -0.32
CA GLU A 143 1.64 -11.28 -0.74
C GLU A 143 2.50 -11.72 -1.92
N VAL A 144 2.51 -10.94 -3.02
CA VAL A 144 3.32 -11.20 -4.21
C VAL A 144 4.82 -11.26 -3.90
N LEU A 145 5.32 -10.35 -3.05
CA LEU A 145 6.74 -10.37 -2.65
C LEU A 145 7.07 -11.64 -1.86
N SER A 146 6.21 -12.05 -0.93
CA SER A 146 6.40 -13.25 -0.12
C SER A 146 6.44 -14.51 -0.99
N ASP A 147 5.53 -14.61 -1.96
CA ASP A 147 5.49 -15.69 -2.96
C ASP A 147 6.80 -15.79 -3.75
N TYR A 148 7.31 -14.66 -4.27
CA TYR A 148 8.57 -14.62 -5.01
C TYR A 148 9.80 -14.90 -4.14
N GLN A 149 9.76 -14.56 -2.85
CA GLN A 149 10.84 -14.89 -1.91
C GLN A 149 10.85 -16.39 -1.55
N ALA A 150 9.68 -17.00 -1.42
CA ALA A 150 9.54 -18.39 -1.00
C ALA A 150 9.68 -19.38 -2.17
N VAL A 151 9.03 -19.09 -3.30
CA VAL A 151 8.87 -20.03 -4.43
C VAL A 151 9.42 -19.46 -5.74
N GLY A 152 9.59 -18.15 -5.85
CA GLY A 152 10.10 -17.49 -7.07
C GLY A 152 9.03 -17.16 -8.11
N LEU A 153 7.75 -17.35 -7.80
CA LEU A 153 6.60 -16.96 -8.63
C LEU A 153 5.40 -16.65 -7.75
N SER A 154 4.44 -15.86 -8.26
CA SER A 154 3.12 -15.66 -7.65
C SER A 154 2.02 -16.01 -8.66
N LEU A 155 0.92 -16.58 -8.17
CA LEU A 155 -0.25 -16.90 -8.99
C LEU A 155 -1.24 -15.73 -9.11
N ASP A 156 -1.14 -14.71 -8.27
CA ASP A 156 -2.00 -13.52 -8.38
C ASP A 156 -1.46 -12.57 -9.46
N ARG A 157 -0.26 -12.02 -9.26
CA ARG A 157 0.33 -11.02 -10.17
C ARG A 157 1.84 -11.10 -10.22
N HIS A 158 2.40 -10.68 -11.36
CA HIS A 158 3.84 -10.43 -11.46
C HIS A 158 4.22 -9.13 -10.71
N PRO A 159 5.36 -9.05 -10.00
CA PRO A 159 5.76 -7.91 -9.18
C PRO A 159 5.80 -6.59 -9.96
N LEU A 160 6.20 -6.67 -11.23
CA LEU A 160 6.31 -5.50 -12.08
C LEU A 160 4.98 -4.83 -12.42
N SER A 161 3.88 -5.60 -12.40
CA SER A 161 2.53 -5.06 -12.62
C SER A 161 2.16 -4.02 -11.56
N LEU A 162 2.64 -4.19 -10.33
CA LEU A 162 2.40 -3.28 -9.20
C LEU A 162 3.18 -1.97 -9.34
N LEU A 163 4.25 -1.98 -10.13
CA LEU A 163 5.13 -0.84 -10.35
C LEU A 163 4.78 -0.06 -11.62
N ARG A 164 3.77 -0.46 -12.39
CA ARG A 164 3.43 0.18 -13.68
C ARG A 164 3.11 1.66 -13.57
N THR A 165 2.42 2.07 -12.51
CA THR A 165 2.12 3.49 -12.25
C THR A 165 3.40 4.32 -12.06
N GLN A 166 4.45 3.75 -11.47
CA GLN A 166 5.75 4.41 -11.26
C GLN A 166 6.65 4.35 -12.50
N LEU A 167 6.54 3.27 -13.29
CA LEU A 167 7.34 3.05 -14.50
C LEU A 167 6.80 3.82 -15.73
N ALA A 168 5.50 4.09 -15.78
CA ALA A 168 4.87 4.78 -16.92
C ALA A 168 5.41 6.21 -17.15
N PRO A 169 5.60 7.07 -16.13
CA PRO A 169 6.25 8.38 -16.30
C PRO A 169 7.69 8.28 -16.84
N LEU A 170 8.39 7.19 -16.51
CA LEU A 170 9.74 6.91 -16.99
C LEU A 170 9.76 6.33 -18.42
N ARG A 171 8.58 6.11 -19.00
CA ARG A 171 8.34 5.59 -20.36
C ARG A 171 8.93 4.19 -20.60
N PHE A 172 8.92 3.33 -19.57
CA PHE A 172 9.24 1.91 -19.76
C PHE A 172 8.06 1.18 -20.41
N SER A 173 8.33 0.47 -21.50
CA SER A 173 7.35 -0.32 -22.23
C SER A 173 7.24 -1.73 -21.65
N THR A 174 6.09 -2.38 -21.87
CA THR A 174 5.91 -3.81 -21.56
C THR A 174 6.65 -4.67 -22.59
N ALA A 175 6.95 -5.93 -22.24
CA ALA A 175 7.52 -6.90 -23.16
C ALA A 175 6.64 -7.08 -24.41
N GLU A 176 5.32 -7.18 -24.22
CA GLU A 176 4.36 -7.26 -25.31
C GLU A 176 4.41 -6.04 -26.25
N GLN A 177 4.41 -4.82 -25.69
CA GLN A 177 4.50 -3.59 -26.48
C GLN A 177 5.78 -3.54 -27.31
N LEU A 178 6.90 -3.99 -26.75
CA LEU A 178 8.17 -4.07 -27.48
C LEU A 178 8.12 -5.13 -28.57
N ASN A 179 7.66 -6.33 -28.24
CA ASN A 179 7.65 -7.48 -29.14
C ASN A 179 6.64 -7.33 -30.30
N GLN A 180 5.50 -6.70 -30.08
CA GLN A 180 4.43 -6.57 -31.08
C GLN A 180 4.41 -5.21 -31.79
N ALA A 181 4.58 -4.11 -31.05
CA ALA A 181 4.28 -2.77 -31.56
C ALA A 181 5.52 -1.90 -31.82
N CYS A 182 6.68 -2.21 -31.24
CA CYS A 182 7.87 -1.37 -31.39
C CYS A 182 8.54 -1.55 -32.77
N PRO A 183 8.69 -0.47 -33.57
CA PRO A 183 9.39 -0.52 -34.85
C PRO A 183 10.88 -0.83 -34.70
N ASP A 184 11.48 -1.42 -35.75
CA ASP A 184 12.92 -1.66 -35.79
C ASP A 184 13.73 -0.34 -35.69
N ARG A 185 14.89 -0.42 -35.04
CA ARG A 185 15.84 0.69 -34.80
C ARG A 185 15.28 1.86 -33.99
N ARG A 186 14.17 1.68 -33.28
CA ARG A 186 13.58 2.72 -32.43
C ARG A 186 14.23 2.74 -31.05
N LEU A 187 14.34 3.94 -30.46
CA LEU A 187 14.70 4.06 -29.05
C LEU A 187 13.61 3.41 -28.18
N ALA A 188 14.03 2.52 -27.30
CA ALA A 188 13.15 1.75 -26.44
C ALA A 188 13.69 1.67 -25.01
N ARG A 189 12.78 1.44 -24.07
CA ARG A 189 13.10 1.31 -22.66
C ARG A 189 12.34 0.09 -22.13
N ALA A 190 13.07 -0.88 -21.59
CA ALA A 190 12.49 -2.04 -20.94
C ALA A 190 12.87 -2.02 -19.46
N CYS A 191 11.95 -2.41 -18.59
CA CYS A 191 12.23 -2.69 -17.19
C CYS A 191 11.69 -4.07 -16.91
N GLY A 192 12.43 -4.89 -16.16
CA GLY A 192 11.97 -6.23 -15.81
C GLY A 192 12.82 -6.91 -14.76
N LEU A 193 12.27 -7.99 -14.20
CA LEU A 193 13.02 -8.89 -13.33
C LEU A 193 14.06 -9.61 -14.16
N VAL A 194 15.30 -9.64 -13.68
CA VAL A 194 16.38 -10.32 -14.41
C VAL A 194 16.28 -11.82 -14.13
N THR A 195 15.87 -12.59 -15.13
CA THR A 195 15.76 -14.06 -15.02
C THR A 195 17.07 -14.75 -15.38
N THR A 196 17.79 -14.25 -16.38
CA THR A 196 19.01 -14.88 -16.89
C THR A 196 20.08 -13.86 -17.23
N ARG A 197 21.35 -14.23 -16.99
CA ARG A 197 22.55 -13.54 -17.48
C ARG A 197 23.51 -14.57 -18.07
N GLN A 198 23.91 -14.39 -19.31
CA GLN A 198 24.85 -15.29 -19.98
C GLN A 198 25.94 -14.49 -20.69
N ARG A 199 27.20 -14.91 -20.50
CA ARG A 199 28.35 -14.41 -21.26
C ARG A 199 28.99 -15.59 -22.00
N PRO A 200 28.51 -15.96 -23.20
CA PRO A 200 29.12 -17.02 -23.99
C PRO A 200 30.56 -16.67 -24.34
N GLY A 201 31.48 -17.64 -24.27
CA GLY A 201 32.90 -17.44 -24.59
C GLY A 201 33.13 -16.99 -26.05
N THR A 202 32.19 -17.28 -26.94
CA THR A 202 32.25 -16.94 -28.37
C THR A 202 31.77 -15.51 -28.69
N ALA A 203 31.16 -14.80 -27.74
CA ALA A 203 30.45 -13.54 -28.00
C ALA A 203 31.30 -12.26 -27.77
N LYS A 204 32.64 -12.37 -27.81
CA LYS A 204 33.59 -11.24 -27.61
C LYS A 204 33.18 -10.33 -26.43
N GLY A 205 33.01 -10.93 -25.25
CA GLY A 205 32.69 -10.20 -24.02
C GLY A 205 31.23 -9.71 -23.86
N THR A 206 30.39 -9.86 -24.88
CA THR A 206 28.95 -9.49 -24.86
C THR A 206 28.19 -10.33 -23.83
N VAL A 207 27.30 -9.67 -23.08
CA VAL A 207 26.42 -10.29 -22.09
C VAL A 207 24.98 -10.23 -22.58
N PHE A 208 24.31 -11.38 -22.58
CA PHE A 208 22.88 -11.51 -22.83
C PHE A 208 22.14 -11.51 -21.50
N VAL A 209 21.14 -10.65 -21.39
CA VAL A 209 20.29 -10.53 -20.20
C VAL A 209 18.84 -10.73 -20.63
N THR A 210 18.11 -11.58 -19.92
CA THR A 210 16.66 -11.73 -20.13
C THR A 210 15.94 -11.01 -19.01
N LEU A 211 15.07 -10.08 -19.39
CA LEU A 211 14.16 -9.38 -18.50
C LEU A 211 12.77 -9.97 -18.63
N GLU A 212 12.05 -10.08 -17.52
CA GLU A 212 10.69 -10.56 -17.48
C GLU A 212 9.74 -9.51 -16.87
N ASP A 213 8.56 -9.40 -17.46
CA ASP A 213 7.42 -8.68 -16.92
C ASP A 213 6.13 -9.49 -17.04
N GLU A 214 4.99 -8.93 -16.59
CA GLU A 214 3.69 -9.62 -16.61
C GLU A 214 3.18 -9.98 -18.02
N THR A 215 3.81 -9.46 -19.08
CA THR A 215 3.43 -9.68 -20.47
C THR A 215 4.43 -10.58 -21.23
N GLY A 216 5.52 -11.00 -20.57
CA GLY A 216 6.50 -11.94 -21.10
C GLY A 216 7.94 -11.45 -20.95
N SER A 217 8.80 -11.88 -21.88
CA SER A 217 10.24 -11.65 -21.80
C SER A 217 10.77 -10.64 -22.82
N VAL A 218 11.81 -9.91 -22.44
CA VAL A 218 12.62 -9.05 -23.31
C VAL A 218 14.07 -9.52 -23.27
N ASN A 219 14.62 -9.86 -24.44
CA ASN A 219 16.03 -10.17 -24.58
C ASN A 219 16.85 -8.89 -24.73
N VAL A 220 17.90 -8.74 -23.93
CA VAL A 220 18.76 -7.57 -23.89
C VAL A 220 20.19 -7.97 -24.23
N ILE A 221 20.83 -7.21 -25.12
CA ILE A 221 22.24 -7.39 -25.49
C ILE A 221 23.04 -6.24 -24.89
N VAL A 222 24.00 -6.58 -24.02
CA VAL A 222 24.91 -5.64 -23.37
C VAL A 222 26.32 -5.88 -23.92
N ARG A 223 26.81 -4.94 -24.73
CA ARG A 223 28.17 -5.01 -25.31
C ARG A 223 29.24 -4.90 -24.23
N GLU A 224 30.42 -5.44 -24.49
CA GLU A 224 31.53 -5.51 -23.53
C GLU A 224 31.86 -4.17 -22.87
N GLU A 225 31.99 -3.10 -23.65
CA GLU A 225 32.28 -1.75 -23.15
C GLU A 225 31.27 -1.28 -22.09
N LEU A 226 29.97 -1.47 -22.35
CA LEU A 226 28.91 -1.09 -21.41
C LEU A 226 28.86 -2.04 -20.21
N ALA A 227 29.10 -3.33 -20.43
CA ALA A 227 29.14 -4.33 -19.37
C ALA A 227 30.28 -4.06 -18.36
N GLN A 228 31.44 -3.60 -18.86
CA GLN A 228 32.56 -3.18 -18.01
C GLN A 228 32.24 -1.86 -17.29
N ALA A 229 31.74 -0.85 -18.02
CA ALA A 229 31.45 0.48 -17.47
C ALA A 229 30.31 0.48 -16.43
N GLN A 230 29.31 -0.40 -16.57
CA GLN A 230 28.14 -0.48 -15.70
C GLN A 230 27.99 -1.87 -15.05
N SER A 231 29.12 -2.49 -14.71
CA SER A 231 29.18 -3.84 -14.13
C SER A 231 28.33 -4.00 -12.87
N GLN A 232 28.29 -2.98 -12.01
CA GLN A 232 27.48 -3.00 -10.80
C GLN A 232 25.99 -3.12 -11.10
N ALA A 233 25.44 -2.28 -11.99
CA ALA A 233 24.04 -2.35 -12.41
C ALA A 233 23.74 -3.64 -13.17
N LEU A 234 24.68 -4.11 -14.01
CA LEU A 234 24.50 -5.35 -14.76
C LEU A 234 24.40 -6.58 -13.84
N LEU A 235 25.33 -6.72 -12.88
CA LEU A 235 25.48 -7.95 -12.09
C LEU A 235 24.62 -7.98 -10.83
N GLN A 236 24.37 -6.84 -10.18
CA GLN A 236 23.71 -6.80 -8.86
C GLN A 236 22.20 -6.51 -8.92
N SER A 237 21.67 -6.07 -10.05
CA SER A 237 20.25 -5.70 -10.16
C SER A 237 19.33 -6.91 -10.27
N ARG A 238 18.40 -7.09 -9.32
CA ARG A 238 17.28 -8.02 -9.49
C ARG A 238 16.20 -7.42 -10.38
N LEU A 239 15.99 -6.12 -10.26
CA LEU A 239 15.16 -5.33 -11.18
C LEU A 239 16.04 -4.37 -11.97
N LEU A 240 16.00 -4.50 -13.30
CA LEU A 240 16.87 -3.75 -14.20
C LEU A 240 16.06 -2.94 -15.20
N GLY A 241 16.30 -1.63 -15.22
CA GLY A 241 15.87 -0.74 -16.28
C GLY A 241 16.96 -0.63 -17.35
N VAL A 242 16.57 -0.79 -18.61
CA VAL A 242 17.47 -0.75 -19.76
C VAL A 242 16.96 0.28 -20.77
N TYR A 243 17.82 1.22 -21.11
CA TYR A 243 17.62 2.17 -22.20
C TYR A 243 18.45 1.72 -23.39
N GLY A 244 17.83 1.64 -24.56
CA GLY A 244 18.50 1.07 -25.71
C GLY A 244 17.82 1.36 -27.03
N VAL A 245 18.27 0.62 -28.04
CA VAL A 245 17.65 0.61 -29.37
C VAL A 245 17.03 -0.76 -29.57
N TRP A 246 15.74 -0.79 -29.87
CA TRP A 246 15.04 -2.00 -30.26
C TRP A 246 15.52 -2.44 -31.64
N GLN A 247 15.83 -3.73 -31.76
CA GLN A 247 16.24 -4.32 -33.02
C GLN A 247 15.42 -5.58 -33.28
N ARG A 248 15.00 -5.73 -34.53
CA ARG A 248 14.26 -6.89 -35.01
C ARG A 248 15.03 -7.55 -36.13
N ASP A 249 15.33 -8.84 -35.95
CA ASP A 249 15.91 -9.70 -36.97
C ASP A 249 14.98 -10.90 -37.19
N GLY A 250 14.16 -10.82 -38.23
CA GLY A 250 13.07 -11.77 -38.46
C GLY A 250 12.08 -11.82 -37.29
N SER A 251 11.95 -13.00 -36.66
CA SER A 251 11.09 -13.22 -35.50
C SER A 251 11.78 -12.94 -34.16
N VAL A 252 13.10 -12.75 -34.15
CA VAL A 252 13.88 -12.53 -32.92
C VAL A 252 14.00 -11.03 -32.69
N CYS A 253 13.62 -10.59 -31.51
CA CYS A 253 13.76 -9.21 -31.09
C CYS A 253 14.71 -9.08 -29.90
N HIS A 254 15.53 -8.05 -29.93
CA HIS A 254 16.44 -7.73 -28.84
C HIS A 254 16.56 -6.23 -28.61
N LEU A 255 16.71 -5.84 -27.35
CA LEU A 255 17.04 -4.50 -26.94
C LEU A 255 18.56 -4.35 -26.83
N ILE A 256 19.17 -3.57 -27.71
CA ILE A 256 20.59 -3.24 -27.62
C ILE A 256 20.79 -2.18 -26.53
N ALA A 257 21.36 -2.57 -25.40
CA ALA A 257 21.55 -1.69 -24.27
C ALA A 257 22.53 -0.55 -24.57
N ARG A 258 22.13 0.66 -24.18
CA ARG A 258 22.97 1.88 -24.18
C ARG A 258 23.21 2.41 -22.78
N ARG A 259 22.27 2.15 -21.85
CA ARG A 259 22.39 2.49 -20.44
C ARG A 259 21.58 1.52 -19.60
N LEU A 260 22.17 1.07 -18.51
CA LEU A 260 21.59 0.23 -17.47
C LEU A 260 21.31 1.10 -16.24
N VAL A 261 20.19 0.85 -15.57
CA VAL A 261 19.79 1.53 -14.34
C VAL A 261 19.23 0.49 -13.38
N SER A 262 19.83 0.38 -12.19
CA SER A 262 19.29 -0.49 -11.14
C SER A 262 17.98 0.08 -10.63
N MET A 263 16.92 -0.72 -10.72
CA MET A 263 15.59 -0.39 -10.19
C MET A 263 15.30 -1.16 -8.90
N ASN A 264 16.31 -1.76 -8.28
CA ASN A 264 16.15 -2.53 -7.04
C ASN A 264 15.43 -1.75 -5.93
N HIS A 265 15.60 -0.42 -5.88
CA HIS A 265 14.91 0.45 -4.92
C HIS A 265 13.37 0.40 -5.03
N LEU A 266 12.82 -0.09 -6.15
CA LEU A 266 11.38 -0.26 -6.35
C LEU A 266 10.85 -1.63 -5.87
N VAL A 267 11.71 -2.66 -5.82
CA VAL A 267 11.33 -4.05 -5.46
C VAL A 267 11.85 -4.43 -4.08
N GLY A 268 12.81 -3.68 -3.56
CA GLY A 268 13.47 -3.93 -2.29
C GLY A 268 13.71 -2.65 -1.53
N THR A 269 12.78 -2.34 -0.65
CA THR A 269 13.14 -2.16 0.75
C THR A 269 12.39 -3.25 1.51
N THR A 270 13.13 -4.18 2.09
CA THR A 270 12.73 -5.38 2.86
C THR A 270 11.78 -5.07 4.01
N MET A 271 10.56 -4.59 3.80
CA MET A 271 10.05 -3.55 4.71
C MET A 271 11.14 -2.46 4.81
N SER A 272 10.93 -1.29 4.23
CA SER A 272 11.30 -0.16 5.09
C SER A 272 10.35 -0.35 6.27
N GLN A 273 10.80 -1.04 7.33
CA GLN A 273 10.15 -0.89 8.61
C GLN A 273 10.25 0.61 8.79
N THR A 274 9.13 1.31 8.61
CA THR A 274 9.08 2.72 8.96
C THR A 274 9.69 2.81 10.36
N LEU A 275 10.37 3.90 10.68
CA LEU A 275 11.00 4.03 12.00
C LEU A 275 9.98 3.75 13.12
N LYS A 276 8.69 4.06 12.86
CA LYS A 276 7.53 3.69 13.70
C LYS A 276 7.31 2.17 13.82
N THR A 277 7.34 1.41 12.71
CA THR A 277 7.21 -0.05 12.72
C THR A 277 8.39 -0.72 13.44
N ARG A 278 9.62 -0.28 13.16
CA ARG A 278 10.83 -0.80 13.84
C ARG A 278 10.76 -0.55 15.35
N LEU A 279 10.39 0.67 15.74
CA LEU A 279 10.21 1.05 17.14
C LEU A 279 9.17 0.18 17.86
N ALA A 280 8.04 -0.11 17.21
CA ALA A 280 6.98 -0.95 17.79
C ALA A 280 7.43 -2.40 18.03
N GLU A 281 8.20 -2.98 17.11
CA GLU A 281 8.75 -4.33 17.26
C GLU A 281 9.89 -4.40 18.29
N ASP A 282 10.74 -3.37 18.34
CA ASP A 282 11.80 -3.28 19.34
C ASP A 282 11.24 -3.11 20.77
N ILE A 283 10.13 -2.40 20.94
CA ILE A 283 9.41 -2.33 22.22
C ILE A 283 8.94 -3.73 22.65
N LYS A 284 8.33 -4.50 21.74
CA LYS A 284 7.90 -5.88 22.04
C LYS A 284 9.09 -6.76 22.39
N THR A 285 10.21 -6.58 21.70
CA THR A 285 11.45 -7.32 21.94
C THR A 285 12.05 -6.98 23.31
N ALA A 286 12.15 -5.71 23.66
CA ALA A 286 12.61 -5.25 24.97
C ALA A 286 11.68 -5.74 26.11
N MET A 287 10.36 -5.76 25.89
CA MET A 287 9.40 -6.34 26.84
C MET A 287 9.62 -7.83 27.08
N ARG A 288 9.88 -8.62 26.01
CA ARG A 288 10.16 -10.06 26.12
C ARG A 288 11.51 -10.33 26.80
N ALA A 289 12.51 -9.50 26.50
CA ALA A 289 13.85 -9.59 27.06
C ALA A 289 13.96 -9.06 28.50
N ARG A 290 12.91 -8.40 29.03
CA ARG A 290 12.91 -7.69 30.32
C ARG A 290 14.00 -6.63 30.45
N ASP A 291 14.35 -5.98 29.34
CA ASP A 291 15.31 -4.86 29.31
C ASP A 291 14.58 -3.55 29.67
N SER A 292 14.58 -3.19 30.95
CA SER A 292 13.86 -2.01 31.45
C SER A 292 14.44 -0.70 30.92
N GLY A 293 15.77 -0.62 30.78
CA GLY A 293 16.45 0.57 30.29
C GLY A 293 16.06 0.88 28.85
N ARG A 294 16.17 -0.12 27.96
CA ARG A 294 15.76 0.02 26.56
C ARG A 294 14.27 0.28 26.42
N LEU A 295 13.43 -0.42 27.18
CA LEU A 295 11.98 -0.28 27.11
C LEU A 295 11.51 1.15 27.46
N GLU A 296 12.08 1.76 28.49
CA GLU A 296 11.76 3.13 28.90
C GLU A 296 12.11 4.14 27.81
N THR A 297 13.33 4.06 27.25
CA THR A 297 13.79 4.95 26.17
C THR A 297 12.89 4.85 24.93
N LEU A 298 12.57 3.62 24.50
CA LEU A 298 11.74 3.41 23.30
C LEU A 298 10.29 3.88 23.49
N ARG A 299 9.71 3.68 24.67
CA ARG A 299 8.36 4.19 24.99
C ARG A 299 8.31 5.72 25.00
N PHE A 300 9.36 6.36 25.51
CA PHE A 300 9.46 7.81 25.52
C PHE A 300 9.55 8.37 24.09
N LEU A 301 10.35 7.74 23.22
CA LEU A 301 10.41 8.10 21.81
C LEU A 301 9.05 7.90 21.11
N GLN A 302 8.37 6.78 21.37
CA GLN A 302 7.04 6.51 20.81
C GLN A 302 6.01 7.55 21.24
N ALA A 303 6.04 7.96 22.51
CA ALA A 303 5.15 9.01 23.04
C ALA A 303 5.41 10.37 22.36
N ALA A 304 6.68 10.74 22.14
CA ALA A 304 7.02 11.99 21.46
C ALA A 304 6.55 12.01 20.00
N ILE A 305 6.67 10.89 19.28
CA ILE A 305 6.14 10.73 17.92
C ILE A 305 4.63 10.91 17.92
N LYS A 306 3.93 10.17 18.80
CA LYS A 306 2.46 10.21 18.88
C LYS A 306 1.93 11.59 19.26
N GLN A 307 2.60 12.28 20.19
CA GLN A 307 2.24 13.64 20.57
C GLN A 307 2.25 14.58 19.36
N ARG A 308 3.30 14.51 18.54
CA ARG A 308 3.42 15.34 17.34
C ARG A 308 2.38 14.99 16.28
N GLU A 309 2.04 13.70 16.10
CA GLU A 309 0.94 13.27 15.24
C GLU A 309 -0.42 13.84 15.69
N VAL A 310 -0.67 13.89 17.00
CA VAL A 310 -1.89 14.49 17.55
C VAL A 310 -1.93 16.00 17.30
N ASP A 311 -0.81 16.69 17.54
CA ASP A 311 -0.72 18.15 17.38
C ASP A 311 -0.88 18.57 15.92
N GLU A 312 -0.28 17.84 14.98
CA GLU A 312 -0.29 18.13 13.54
C GLU A 312 -1.46 17.46 12.78
N ARG A 313 -2.26 16.63 13.47
CA ARG A 313 -3.39 15.83 12.93
C ARG A 313 -3.04 15.04 11.66
N THR A 314 -1.79 14.62 11.55
CA THR A 314 -1.24 13.95 10.37
C THR A 314 -0.31 12.83 10.82
N GLU A 315 -0.27 11.71 10.08
CA GLU A 315 0.72 10.67 10.32
C GLU A 315 2.11 11.13 9.90
N LEU A 316 3.09 10.95 10.76
CA LEU A 316 4.46 11.36 10.46
C LEU A 316 5.17 10.35 9.55
N GLY A 317 5.86 10.85 8.54
CA GLY A 317 6.80 10.08 7.72
C GLY A 317 8.16 9.90 8.40
N ASP A 318 9.00 9.02 7.84
CA ASP A 318 10.32 8.69 8.41
C ASP A 318 11.25 9.91 8.54
N ALA A 319 11.14 10.89 7.65
CA ALA A 319 11.93 12.13 7.74
C ALA A 319 11.56 12.97 8.98
N GLU A 320 10.28 13.04 9.31
CA GLU A 320 9.79 13.78 10.48
C GLU A 320 10.09 13.03 11.78
N VAL A 321 9.98 11.70 11.76
CA VAL A 321 10.40 10.85 12.88
C VAL A 321 11.90 10.99 13.14
N THR A 322 12.73 10.99 12.09
CA THR A 322 14.18 11.25 12.19
C THR A 322 14.47 12.59 12.87
N SER A 323 13.72 13.64 12.51
CA SER A 323 13.88 14.97 13.15
C SER A 323 13.55 14.97 14.65
N ILE A 324 12.61 14.13 15.10
CA ILE A 324 12.28 13.98 16.52
C ILE A 324 13.42 13.26 17.25
N ILE A 325 13.96 12.20 16.65
CA ILE A 325 15.10 11.46 17.20
C ILE A 325 16.32 12.37 17.32
N GLU A 326 16.64 13.16 16.29
CA GLU A 326 17.72 14.15 16.31
C GLU A 326 17.55 15.16 17.46
N LYS A 327 16.32 15.65 17.68
CA LYS A 327 16.02 16.55 18.78
C LYS A 327 16.28 15.91 20.14
N GLN A 328 15.85 14.66 20.35
CA GLN A 328 16.12 13.95 21.60
C GLN A 328 17.61 13.68 21.78
N VAL A 329 18.31 13.21 20.75
CA VAL A 329 19.76 12.99 20.75
C VAL A 329 20.51 14.26 21.16
N LYS A 330 20.11 15.42 20.63
CA LYS A 330 20.68 16.71 21.01
C LYS A 330 20.43 17.04 22.49
N GLN A 331 19.20 16.89 22.98
CA GLN A 331 18.86 17.12 24.38
C GLN A 331 19.66 16.22 25.34
N ARG A 332 19.88 14.96 24.96
CA ARG A 332 20.70 14.01 25.70
C ARG A 332 22.17 14.43 25.74
N ARG A 333 22.74 14.87 24.61
CA ARG A 333 24.12 15.41 24.56
C ARG A 333 24.31 16.62 25.47
N GLU A 334 23.37 17.57 25.43
CA GLU A 334 23.40 18.75 26.30
C GLU A 334 23.29 18.38 27.79
N SER A 335 22.43 17.40 28.11
CA SER A 335 22.25 16.90 29.48
C SER A 335 23.48 16.16 29.99
N ILE A 336 24.13 15.34 29.16
CA ILE A 336 25.39 14.66 29.49
C ILE A 336 26.47 15.69 29.85
N GLN A 337 26.66 16.70 28.99
CA GLN A 337 27.65 17.75 29.23
C GLN A 337 27.36 18.52 30.53
N ALA A 338 26.09 18.84 30.79
CA ALA A 338 25.68 19.51 32.01
C ALA A 338 25.93 18.65 33.27
N PHE A 339 25.60 17.36 33.24
CA PHE A 339 25.82 16.45 34.37
C PHE A 339 27.30 16.18 34.64
N GLU A 340 28.12 16.04 33.59
CA GLU A 340 29.57 15.89 33.71
C GLU A 340 30.20 17.14 34.32
N SER A 341 29.80 18.34 33.87
CA SER A 341 30.28 19.61 34.44
C SER A 341 29.87 19.81 35.91
N ALA A 342 28.76 19.18 36.34
CA ALA A 342 28.26 19.23 37.70
C ALA A 342 28.76 18.06 38.59
N GLY A 343 29.68 17.22 38.09
CA GLY A 343 30.23 16.08 38.83
C GLY A 343 29.23 14.94 39.09
N ARG A 344 28.09 14.90 38.40
CA ARG A 344 27.04 13.88 38.55
C ARG A 344 27.25 12.73 37.57
N THR A 345 28.25 11.90 37.86
CA THR A 345 28.69 10.81 36.96
C THR A 345 27.61 9.76 36.69
N GLU A 346 26.85 9.34 37.70
CA GLU A 346 25.79 8.32 37.54
C GLU A 346 24.66 8.78 36.60
N SER A 347 24.25 10.05 36.71
CA SER A 347 23.24 10.65 35.81
C SER A 347 23.78 10.80 34.38
N ALA A 348 25.07 11.15 34.23
CA ALA A 348 25.70 11.23 32.92
C ALA A 348 25.77 9.86 32.22
N GLU A 349 26.11 8.79 32.95
CA GLU A 349 26.15 7.43 32.39
C GLU A 349 24.76 6.91 31.99
N LYS A 350 23.72 7.24 32.75
CA LYS A 350 22.34 6.93 32.35
C LYS A 350 21.98 7.60 31.02
N GLU A 351 22.23 8.90 30.88
CA GLU A 351 21.94 9.64 29.66
C GLU A 351 22.78 9.15 28.46
N LYS A 352 24.03 8.72 28.68
CA LYS A 352 24.87 8.06 27.66
C LYS A 352 24.26 6.75 27.17
N SER A 353 23.74 5.93 28.08
CA SER A 353 23.09 4.66 27.71
C SER A 353 21.84 4.89 26.85
N GLU A 354 21.01 5.88 27.19
CA GLU A 354 19.84 6.26 26.40
C GLU A 354 20.23 6.84 25.03
N LEU A 355 21.30 7.64 24.99
CA LEU A 355 21.84 8.21 23.75
C LEU A 355 22.24 7.13 22.76
N LEU A 356 22.91 6.06 23.22
CA LEU A 356 23.32 4.94 22.37
C LEU A 356 22.10 4.25 21.73
N ILE A 357 21.04 4.01 22.51
CA ILE A 357 19.81 3.39 22.02
C ILE A 357 19.17 4.26 20.93
N LEU A 358 19.09 5.58 21.13
CA LEU A 358 18.52 6.50 20.13
C LEU A 358 19.36 6.56 18.84
N GLN A 359 20.68 6.44 18.94
CA GLN A 359 21.58 6.45 17.79
C GLN A 359 21.40 5.23 16.88
N GLU A 360 20.92 4.09 17.38
CA GLU A 360 20.60 2.90 16.56
C GLU A 360 19.50 3.14 15.51
N TYR A 361 18.71 4.20 15.71
CA TYR A 361 17.61 4.60 14.83
C TYR A 361 17.98 5.72 13.85
N LEU A 362 19.20 6.27 13.95
CA LEU A 362 19.73 7.25 13.01
C LEU A 362 20.65 6.57 11.97
N PRO A 363 20.74 7.09 10.73
CA PRO A 363 21.71 6.61 9.76
C PRO A 363 23.14 6.86 10.25
N GLN A 364 24.10 6.08 9.75
CA GLN A 364 25.51 6.19 10.12
C GLN A 364 26.00 7.64 9.99
N GLN A 365 26.57 8.17 11.09
CA GLN A 365 27.06 9.54 11.12
C GLN A 365 28.16 9.71 10.08
N ALA A 366 28.06 10.79 9.30
CA ALA A 366 29.09 11.19 8.38
C ALA A 366 30.34 11.56 9.18
N ASP A 367 31.50 11.12 8.71
CA ASP A 367 32.76 11.52 9.32
C ASP A 367 33.07 13.01 9.02
N SER A 368 34.08 13.56 9.68
CA SER A 368 34.44 14.98 9.50
C SER A 368 34.80 15.32 8.05
N ALA A 369 35.39 14.37 7.30
CA ALA A 369 35.79 14.57 5.92
C ALA A 369 34.58 14.58 4.97
N GLU A 370 33.60 13.71 5.20
CA GLU A 370 32.33 13.66 4.48
C GLU A 370 31.50 14.93 4.74
N ILE A 371 31.47 15.41 5.98
CA ILE A 371 30.81 16.68 6.34
C ILE A 371 31.50 17.85 5.63
N ASP A 372 32.83 17.90 5.66
CA ASP A 372 33.60 18.96 5.02
C ASP A 372 33.42 18.98 3.50
N ALA A 373 33.41 17.81 2.86
CA ALA A 373 33.16 17.65 1.43
C ALA A 373 31.72 18.07 1.07
N ALA A 374 30.72 17.66 1.85
CA ALA A 374 29.33 18.02 1.62
C ALA A 374 29.09 19.54 1.77
N ILE A 375 29.78 20.20 2.70
CA ILE A 375 29.75 21.66 2.85
C ILE A 375 30.42 22.33 1.65
N ALA A 376 31.60 21.87 1.23
CA ALA A 376 32.32 22.42 0.08
C ALA A 376 31.48 22.34 -1.20
N ASP A 377 30.92 21.15 -1.49
CA ASP A 377 30.00 20.92 -2.60
C ASP A 377 28.81 21.88 -2.58
N ALA A 378 28.18 22.06 -1.41
CA ALA A 378 27.01 22.91 -1.26
C ALA A 378 27.35 24.40 -1.46
N ILE A 379 28.55 24.84 -1.04
CA ILE A 379 29.05 26.20 -1.30
C ILE A 379 29.26 26.41 -2.79
N THR A 380 29.97 25.48 -3.47
CA THR A 380 30.20 25.56 -4.92
C THR A 380 28.89 25.59 -5.70
N GLN A 381 27.93 24.75 -5.32
CA GLN A 381 26.61 24.71 -5.96
C GLN A 381 25.83 26.01 -5.73
N ALA A 382 25.79 26.50 -4.49
CA ALA A 382 25.04 27.72 -4.19
C ALA A 382 25.66 28.98 -4.85
N GLN A 383 26.99 29.03 -4.99
CA GLN A 383 27.70 30.08 -5.73
C GLN A 383 27.49 29.99 -7.23
N ALA A 384 27.51 28.78 -7.82
CA ALA A 384 27.23 28.57 -9.24
C ALA A 384 25.80 29.01 -9.61
N GLU A 385 24.87 28.89 -8.68
CA GLU A 385 23.49 29.38 -8.82
C GLU A 385 23.32 30.87 -8.44
N GLY A 386 24.42 31.63 -8.32
CA GLY A 386 24.42 33.09 -8.18
C GLY A 386 24.08 33.64 -6.80
N ALA A 387 24.04 32.80 -5.75
CA ALA A 387 23.75 33.28 -4.40
C ALA A 387 24.94 34.02 -3.77
N GLN A 388 24.70 35.21 -3.19
CA GLN A 388 25.71 36.02 -2.51
C GLN A 388 25.24 36.51 -1.14
N GLY A 389 26.19 36.83 -0.26
CA GLY A 389 25.92 37.41 1.05
C GLY A 389 25.02 36.51 1.94
N PRO A 390 24.09 37.08 2.73
CA PRO A 390 23.20 36.31 3.61
C PRO A 390 22.34 35.26 2.88
N ALA A 391 22.05 35.43 1.58
CA ALA A 391 21.30 34.48 0.78
C ALA A 391 22.09 33.20 0.47
N LEU A 392 23.43 33.31 0.38
CA LEU A 392 24.31 32.15 0.19
C LEU A 392 24.23 31.20 1.38
N MET A 393 24.27 31.74 2.60
CA MET A 393 24.16 30.95 3.85
C MET A 393 22.87 30.12 3.88
N GLY A 394 21.72 30.73 3.59
CA GLY A 394 20.43 30.03 3.60
C GLY A 394 20.37 28.89 2.57
N LYS A 395 20.95 29.10 1.39
CA LYS A 395 20.96 28.13 0.30
C LYS A 395 21.92 26.96 0.55
N VAL A 396 23.12 27.25 1.04
CA VAL A 396 24.09 26.23 1.48
C VAL A 396 23.48 25.38 2.58
N MET A 397 22.85 25.99 3.59
CA MET A 397 22.19 25.24 4.66
C MET A 397 21.05 24.35 4.15
N GLY A 398 20.27 24.80 3.16
CA GLY A 398 19.24 23.96 2.52
C GLY A 398 19.82 22.72 1.82
N LEU A 399 20.91 22.90 1.07
CA LEU A 399 21.58 21.81 0.34
C LEU A 399 22.29 20.83 1.26
N VAL A 400 22.99 21.34 2.29
CA VAL A 400 23.66 20.49 3.28
C VAL A 400 22.65 19.72 4.12
N LYS A 401 21.53 20.36 4.52
CA LYS A 401 20.45 19.69 5.24
C LYS A 401 19.84 18.56 4.41
N ALA A 402 19.69 18.74 3.09
CA ALA A 402 19.20 17.68 2.22
C ALA A 402 20.19 16.50 2.10
N LYS A 403 21.50 16.75 2.06
CA LYS A 403 22.55 15.71 1.91
C LYS A 403 22.90 15.00 3.23
N LEU A 404 22.85 15.71 4.36
CA LEU A 404 23.32 15.22 5.67
C LEU A 404 22.20 15.05 6.71
N ALA A 405 20.92 15.07 6.30
CA ALA A 405 19.80 14.79 7.20
C ALA A 405 19.98 13.44 7.91
N GLY A 406 19.88 13.42 9.24
CA GLY A 406 20.10 12.24 10.07
C GLY A 406 21.58 11.83 10.24
N ARG A 407 22.51 12.39 9.46
CA ARG A 407 23.92 11.95 9.39
C ARG A 407 24.91 12.92 10.03
N ALA A 408 24.53 14.14 10.38
CA ALA A 408 25.42 15.10 11.03
C ALA A 408 24.67 16.05 11.98
N ASP A 409 25.37 16.60 12.99
CA ASP A 409 24.80 17.60 13.89
C ASP A 409 24.69 18.96 13.18
N MET A 410 23.47 19.35 12.82
CA MET A 410 23.22 20.59 12.06
C MET A 410 23.69 21.85 12.78
N SER A 411 23.83 21.84 14.11
CA SER A 411 24.38 22.98 14.85
C SER A 411 25.88 23.13 14.64
N GLN A 412 26.62 22.01 14.66
CA GLN A 412 28.05 21.97 14.37
C GLN A 412 28.33 22.25 12.90
N VAL A 413 27.54 21.67 12.00
CA VAL A 413 27.58 21.95 10.55
C VAL A 413 27.33 23.42 10.28
N SER A 414 26.34 24.04 10.93
CA SER A 414 26.09 25.48 10.77
C SER A 414 27.26 26.34 11.25
N ALA A 415 27.97 25.94 12.31
CA ALA A 415 29.15 26.65 12.78
C ALA A 415 30.31 26.52 11.78
N GLN A 416 30.54 25.31 11.24
CA GLN A 416 31.56 25.06 10.21
C GLN A 416 31.26 25.79 8.91
N VAL A 417 30.00 25.83 8.46
CA VAL A 417 29.59 26.61 7.28
C VAL A 417 29.85 28.09 7.49
N LYS A 418 29.52 28.65 8.67
CA LYS A 418 29.82 30.06 8.98
C LYS A 418 31.31 30.35 8.94
N GLN A 419 32.14 29.47 9.49
CA GLN A 419 33.59 29.59 9.49
C GLN A 419 34.18 29.51 8.07
N LYS A 420 33.62 28.70 7.18
CA LYS A 420 34.08 28.60 5.78
C LYS A 420 33.60 29.73 4.87
N LEU A 421 32.47 30.37 5.20
CA LEU A 421 31.91 31.50 4.45
C LEU A 421 32.45 32.87 4.91
N ASN A 422 32.92 32.97 6.16
CA ASN A 422 33.65 34.11 6.72
C ASN A 422 34.98 33.58 7.32
N PRO A 423 36.01 33.35 6.48
CA PRO A 423 37.29 32.82 6.92
C PRO A 423 38.07 33.77 7.84
#